data_AF-A0A7S2G636-F1
#
_entry.id   AF-A0A7S2G636-F1
#
_cell.length_a   1.000
_cell.length_b   1.000
_cell.length_c   1.000
_cell.angle_alpha   90.00
_cell.angle_beta   90.00
_cell.angle_gamma   90.00
#
_symmetry.space_group_name_H-M   'P 1'
#
loop_
_entity.id
_entity.type
_entity.pdbx_description
1 polymer ?
#
loop_
_entity_poly.entity_id
_entity_poly.type
_entity_poly.pdbx_seq_one_letter_code
_entity_poly.pdbx_strand_id
1 'polypeptide(L)'
;SAGGSGIIAGGVRRSAVNSLVALSVNFRARVELRRQGALRLSVDLLQSDEFYLRRAGGTLACNLCLHPDNKPEAVRSGLLRQMLASTTPPKPGEEEDVALALA
;
A
#
# COMPACT_ATOMS: atom_id res chain seq x y z
N SER A 1 -24.04 -17.09 7.98
CA SER A 1 -23.94 -15.70 8.50
C SER A 1 -22.50 -15.14 8.46
N ALA A 2 -21.66 -15.53 7.50
CA ALA A 2 -20.24 -15.11 7.44
C ALA A 2 -19.99 -13.73 6.80
N GLY A 3 -21.00 -13.11 6.16
CA GLY A 3 -20.83 -11.88 5.38
C GLY A 3 -20.56 -10.60 6.19
N GLY A 4 -21.07 -10.51 7.42
CA GLY A 4 -20.91 -9.30 8.25
C GLY A 4 -19.50 -9.10 8.81
N SER A 5 -18.83 -10.20 9.19
CA SER A 5 -17.50 -10.14 9.80
C SER A 5 -16.41 -9.78 8.78
N GLY A 6 -16.57 -10.19 7.51
CA GLY A 6 -15.63 -9.86 6.43
C GLY A 6 -15.68 -8.39 6.02
N ILE A 7 -16.87 -7.78 6.00
CA ILE A 7 -17.04 -6.36 5.67
C ILE A 7 -16.43 -5.46 6.75
N ILE A 8 -16.67 -5.77 8.03
CA ILE A 8 -16.09 -5.00 9.14
C ILE A 8 -14.57 -5.17 9.19
N ALA A 9 -14.05 -6.39 9.01
CA ALA A 9 -12.60 -6.64 8.95
C ALA A 9 -11.93 -5.92 7.76
N GLY A 10 -12.58 -5.91 6.59
CA GLY A 10 -12.12 -5.16 5.42
C GLY A 10 -12.14 -3.65 5.64
N GLY A 11 -13.15 -3.13 6.36
CA GLY A 11 -13.19 -1.74 6.80
C GLY A 11 -12.02 -1.38 7.71
N VAL A 12 -11.78 -2.18 8.75
CA VAL A 12 -10.67 -1.99 9.69
C VAL A 12 -9.31 -2.04 8.97
N ARG A 13 -9.12 -2.97 8.05
CA ARG A 13 -7.88 -3.08 7.25
C ARG A 13 -7.63 -1.83 6.43
N ARG A 14 -8.64 -1.32 5.72
CA ARG A 14 -8.54 -0.10 4.92
C ARG A 14 -8.22 1.12 5.78
N SER A 15 -8.89 1.29 6.92
CA SER A 15 -8.61 2.38 7.87
C SER A 15 -7.18 2.32 8.43
N ALA A 16 -6.68 1.12 8.76
CA ALA A 16 -5.31 0.95 9.24
C ALA A 16 -4.29 1.32 8.16
N VAL A 17 -4.47 0.82 6.93
CA VAL A 17 -3.59 1.16 5.80
C VAL A 17 -3.60 2.66 5.51
N ASN A 18 -4.76 3.30 5.53
CA ASN A 18 -4.88 4.75 5.37
C ASN A 18 -4.09 5.52 6.45
N SER A 19 -4.15 5.05 7.68
CA SER A 19 -3.40 5.65 8.80
C SER A 19 -1.89 5.50 8.62
N LEU A 20 -1.42 4.34 8.12
CA LEU A 20 -0.01 4.13 7.80
C LEU A 20 0.45 5.05 6.65
N VAL A 21 -0.38 5.23 5.63
CA VAL A 21 -0.12 6.19 4.54
C VAL A 21 -0.01 7.60 5.10
N ALA A 22 -0.94 8.02 5.95
CA ALA A 22 -0.91 9.33 6.59
C ALA A 22 0.35 9.53 7.45
N LEU A 23 0.77 8.53 8.23
CA LEU A 23 2.00 8.61 9.03
C LEU A 23 3.25 8.70 8.14
N SER A 24 3.28 7.99 7.01
CA SER A 24 4.45 7.93 6.13
C SER A 24 4.83 9.27 5.47
N VAL A 25 3.93 10.27 5.47
CA VAL A 25 4.26 11.61 4.98
C VAL A 25 5.31 12.27 5.88
N ASN A 26 5.36 11.93 7.17
CA ASN A 26 6.32 12.45 8.13
C ASN A 26 7.69 11.77 7.98
N PHE A 27 8.75 12.58 7.84
CA PHE A 27 10.12 12.10 7.61
C PHE A 27 10.61 11.10 8.68
N ARG A 28 10.38 11.39 9.97
CA ARG A 28 10.84 10.52 11.07
C ARG A 28 10.05 9.22 11.14
N ALA A 29 8.74 9.29 10.88
CA ALA A 29 7.88 8.12 10.90
C ALA A 29 8.29 7.08 9.84
N ARG A 30 8.84 7.49 8.69
CA ARG A 30 9.29 6.58 7.62
C ARG A 30 10.34 5.57 8.09
N VAL A 31 11.26 5.99 8.96
CA VAL A 31 12.31 5.10 9.47
C VAL A 31 11.71 4.07 10.43
N GLU A 32 10.81 4.50 11.30
CA GLU A 32 10.15 3.60 12.23
C GLU A 32 9.22 2.63 11.49
N LEU A 33 8.42 3.11 10.56
CA LEU A 33 7.57 2.29 9.70
C LEU A 33 8.39 1.22 8.94
N ARG A 34 9.56 1.59 8.40
CA ARG A 34 10.47 0.60 7.80
C ARG A 34 10.86 -0.48 8.80
N ARG A 35 11.30 -0.11 10.01
CA ARG A 35 11.70 -1.07 11.06
C ARG A 35 10.55 -2.00 11.46
N GLN A 36 9.32 -1.53 11.37
CA GLN A 36 8.09 -2.30 11.62
C GLN A 36 7.63 -3.12 10.39
N GLY A 37 8.43 -3.19 9.32
CA GLY A 37 8.14 -4.02 8.14
C GLY A 37 7.24 -3.38 7.09
N ALA A 38 7.01 -2.06 7.14
CA ALA A 38 6.09 -1.39 6.21
C ALA A 38 6.51 -1.51 4.74
N LEU A 39 7.80 -1.71 4.44
CA LEU A 39 8.26 -1.97 3.07
C LEU A 39 7.76 -3.31 2.52
N ARG A 40 7.68 -4.34 3.37
CA ARG A 40 7.11 -5.64 2.99
C ARG A 40 5.59 -5.54 2.86
N LEU A 41 4.94 -4.86 3.80
CA LEU A 41 3.52 -4.57 3.71
C LEU A 41 3.16 -3.85 2.40
N SER A 42 3.96 -2.88 1.95
CA SER A 42 3.77 -2.23 0.65
C SER A 42 3.79 -3.20 -0.52
N VAL A 43 4.69 -4.21 -0.51
CA VAL A 43 4.72 -5.27 -1.54
C VAL A 43 3.41 -6.05 -1.53
N ASP A 44 2.98 -6.50 -0.35
CA ASP A 44 1.77 -7.31 -0.21
C ASP A 44 0.51 -6.52 -0.62
N LEU A 45 0.45 -5.23 -0.28
CA LEU A 45 -0.63 -4.34 -0.69
C LEU A 45 -0.65 -4.13 -2.21
N LEU A 46 0.50 -3.93 -2.85
CA LEU A 46 0.60 -3.79 -4.32
C LEU A 46 0.13 -5.05 -5.08
N GLN A 47 0.06 -6.20 -4.41
CA GLN A 47 -0.43 -7.46 -4.95
C GLN A 47 -1.91 -7.73 -4.61
N SER A 48 -2.53 -6.88 -3.79
CA SER A 48 -3.94 -7.00 -3.42
C SER A 48 -4.83 -6.96 -4.66
N ASP A 49 -5.90 -7.76 -4.67
CA ASP A 49 -6.94 -7.68 -5.69
C ASP A 49 -7.80 -6.42 -5.53
N GLU A 50 -8.00 -5.95 -4.29
CA GLU A 50 -8.70 -4.70 -4.01
C GLU A 50 -7.91 -3.48 -4.53
N PHE A 51 -8.50 -2.73 -5.45
CA PHE A 51 -7.90 -1.55 -6.06
C PHE A 51 -7.47 -0.51 -5.02
N TYR A 52 -8.31 -0.24 -4.02
CA TYR A 52 -8.01 0.70 -2.94
C TYR A 52 -6.71 0.35 -2.20
N LEU A 53 -6.57 -0.91 -1.79
CA LEU A 53 -5.39 -1.38 -1.05
C LEU A 53 -4.14 -1.36 -1.94
N ARG A 54 -4.27 -1.73 -3.22
CA ARG A 54 -3.19 -1.66 -4.21
C ARG A 54 -2.69 -0.23 -4.42
N ARG A 55 -3.61 0.72 -4.60
CA ARG A 55 -3.30 2.16 -4.70
C ARG A 55 -2.59 2.66 -3.43
N ALA A 56 -3.15 2.35 -2.25
CA ALA A 56 -2.57 2.77 -0.98
C ALA A 56 -1.17 2.16 -0.74
N GLY A 57 -0.95 0.91 -1.15
CA GLY A 57 0.35 0.25 -1.13
C GLY A 57 1.41 0.99 -1.94
N GLY A 58 1.05 1.46 -3.14
CA GLY A 58 1.90 2.31 -3.99
C GLY A 58 2.21 3.66 -3.35
N THR A 59 1.21 4.34 -2.77
CA THR A 59 1.45 5.61 -2.05
C THR A 59 2.37 5.42 -0.86
N LEU A 60 2.14 4.38 -0.05
CA LEU A 60 2.99 4.05 1.10
C LEU A 60 4.43 3.77 0.66
N ALA A 61 4.61 2.97 -0.40
CA ALA A 61 5.92 2.66 -0.97
C ALA A 61 6.69 3.92 -1.39
N CYS A 62 6.03 4.82 -2.13
CA CYS A 62 6.61 6.09 -2.56
C CYS A 62 7.06 6.92 -1.36
N ASN A 63 6.19 7.11 -0.36
CA ASN A 63 6.49 7.90 0.82
C ASN A 63 7.67 7.32 1.62
N LEU A 64 7.71 6.01 1.81
CA LEU A 64 8.82 5.34 2.51
C LEU A 64 10.15 5.52 1.76
N CYS A 65 10.17 5.44 0.43
CA CYS A 65 11.38 5.53 -0.38
C CYS A 65 11.94 6.97 -0.52
N LEU A 66 11.17 7.99 -0.13
CA LEU A 66 11.67 9.36 -0.02
C LEU A 66 12.72 9.52 1.10
N HIS A 67 12.77 8.60 2.07
CA HIS A 67 13.85 8.56 3.06
C HIS A 67 15.04 7.74 2.52
N PRO A 68 16.27 8.28 2.46
CA PRO A 68 17.42 7.59 1.87
C PRO A 68 17.73 6.25 2.55
N ASP A 69 17.65 6.18 3.88
CA ASP A 69 17.92 4.96 4.65
C ASP A 69 16.96 3.81 4.37
N ASN A 70 15.80 4.09 3.75
CA ASN A 70 14.83 3.05 3.41
C ASN A 70 15.16 2.39 2.07
N LYS A 71 15.96 3.03 1.21
CA LYS A 71 16.25 2.56 -0.16
C LYS A 71 16.96 1.20 -0.20
N PRO A 72 18.01 0.92 0.61
CA PRO A 72 18.68 -0.38 0.57
C PRO A 72 17.73 -1.53 0.93
N GLU A 73 16.86 -1.32 1.90
CA GLU A 73 15.90 -2.32 2.32
C GLU A 73 14.72 -2.46 1.35
N ALA A 74 14.31 -1.38 0.67
CA ALA A 74 13.31 -1.43 -0.38
C ALA A 74 13.75 -2.33 -1.57
N VAL A 75 15.04 -2.36 -1.87
CA VAL A 75 15.58 -3.30 -2.87
C VAL A 75 15.51 -4.74 -2.35
N ARG A 76 15.90 -4.98 -1.09
CA ARG A 76 15.91 -6.33 -0.48
C ARG A 76 14.51 -6.90 -0.23
N SER A 77 13.53 -6.05 0.07
CA SER A 77 12.15 -6.48 0.35
C SER A 77 11.40 -6.97 -0.89
N GLY A 78 11.96 -6.74 -2.09
CA GLY A 78 11.30 -7.00 -3.37
C GLY A 78 10.43 -5.84 -3.87
N LEU A 79 10.40 -4.71 -3.15
CA LEU A 79 9.55 -3.56 -3.49
C LEU A 79 9.87 -2.98 -4.86
N LEU A 80 11.16 -2.84 -5.21
CA LEU A 80 11.56 -2.37 -6.54
C LEU A 80 11.01 -3.28 -7.66
N ARG A 81 11.12 -4.60 -7.50
CA ARG A 81 10.60 -5.57 -8.48
C ARG A 81 9.09 -5.47 -8.60
N GLN A 82 8.38 -5.36 -7.49
CA GLN A 82 6.93 -5.25 -7.48
C GLN A 82 6.46 -3.94 -8.12
N MET A 83 7.11 -2.82 -7.82
CA MET A 83 6.77 -1.52 -8.44
C MET A 83 6.93 -1.57 -9.97
N LEU A 84 8.01 -2.18 -10.48
CA LEU A 84 8.21 -2.39 -11.91
C LEU A 84 7.14 -3.30 -12.53
N ALA A 85 6.70 -4.33 -11.81
CA ALA A 85 5.61 -5.18 -12.27
C ALA A 85 4.26 -4.43 -12.31
N SER A 86 4.06 -3.47 -11.40
CA SER A 86 2.84 -2.66 -11.32
C SER A 86 2.76 -1.50 -12.32
N THR A 87 3.77 -1.26 -13.17
CA THR A 87 3.69 -0.26 -14.25
C THR A 87 2.99 -0.78 -15.51
N THR A 88 2.56 -2.04 -15.52
CA THR A 88 1.69 -2.57 -16.59
C THR A 88 0.31 -1.91 -16.54
N PRO A 89 -0.39 -1.80 -17.68
CA PRO A 89 -1.69 -1.14 -17.75
C PRO A 89 -2.70 -1.73 -16.74
N PRO A 90 -3.69 -0.91 -16.32
CA PRO A 90 -4.68 -1.29 -15.31
C PRO A 90 -5.43 -2.56 -15.70
N LYS A 91 -5.76 -3.38 -14.70
CA LYS A 91 -6.56 -4.59 -14.92
C LYS A 91 -8.00 -4.20 -15.35
N PRO A 92 -8.69 -5.01 -16.16
CA PRO A 92 -10.10 -4.79 -16.48
C PRO A 92 -10.94 -4.65 -15.20
N GLY A 93 -11.78 -3.61 -15.11
CA GLY A 93 -12.61 -3.31 -13.94
C GLY A 93 -12.05 -2.29 -12.95
N GLU A 94 -10.77 -1.92 -13.06
CA GLU A 94 -10.18 -0.90 -12.17
C GLU A 94 -10.75 0.51 -12.40
N GLU A 95 -11.19 0.84 -13.62
CA GLU A 95 -11.75 2.16 -13.96
C GLU A 95 -13.03 2.47 -13.18
N GLU A 96 -13.85 1.45 -12.90
CA GLU A 96 -15.10 1.59 -12.16
C GLU A 96 -14.84 1.80 -10.66
N ASP A 97 -13.86 1.07 -10.10
CA ASP A 97 -13.39 1.25 -8.72
C ASP A 97 -12.74 2.64 -8.52
N VAL A 98 -12.04 3.18 -9.52
CA VAL A 98 -11.49 4.54 -9.49
C VAL A 98 -12.60 5.58 -9.38
N ALA A 99 -13.67 5.44 -10.17
CA ALA A 99 -14.80 6.35 -10.13
C ALA A 99 -15.51 6.32 -8.77
N LEU A 100 -15.69 5.13 -8.19
CA LEU A 100 -16.30 4.97 -6.86
C LEU A 100 -15.41 5.56 -5.75
N ALA A 101 -14.08 5.47 -5.87
CA ALA A 101 -13.13 6.00 -4.91
C ALA A 101 -12.97 7.53 -4.98
N LEU A 102 -13.49 8.18 -6.02
CA LEU A 102 -13.47 9.64 -6.20
C LEU A 102 -14.86 10.30 -5.99
N ALA A 103 -15.92 9.50 -5.84
CA ALA A 103 -17.27 9.93 -5.49
C ALA A 103 -17.45 10.10 -3.98
#